data_AF-A0A0F9IPC2-F1
#
_entry.id   AF-A0A0F9IPC2-F1
#
_cell.length_a   1.000
_cell.length_b   1.000
_cell.length_c   1.000
_cell.angle_alpha   90.00
_cell.angle_beta   90.00
_cell.angle_gamma   90.00
#
_symmetry.space_group_name_H-M   'P 1'
#
loop_
_entity.id
_entity.type
_entity.pdbx_description
1 polymer ?
#
loop_
_entity_poly.entity_id
_entity_poly.type
_entity_poly.pdbx_seq_one_letter_code
_entity_poly.pdbx_strand_id
1 'polypeptide(L)'
;MPQIGEKKRGWEIGKNYTRGGYIYHACIDCGKGRWVCRYNINQRCCSCANRIKALGRPQELNPAWKGGRVITSEGYVWIKLQPTDHFFAMANSGHYVLEHRLVMAKHLGRTLLKTETVHHKGLRYKDIKNRSDNLRDNLELRVGKHGRGITLVCADCGSRNIIPKS
;
A
#
# COMPACT_ATOMS: atom_id res chain seq x y z
N MET A 1 33.87 -14.81 -32.36
CA MET A 1 32.71 -14.35 -31.57
C MET A 1 32.12 -13.13 -32.24
N PRO A 2 30.79 -12.92 -32.24
CA PRO A 2 30.19 -11.74 -32.83
C PRO A 2 30.63 -10.45 -32.11
N GLN A 3 30.73 -9.35 -32.84
CA GLN A 3 31.11 -8.06 -32.28
C GLN A 3 29.88 -7.26 -31.83
N ILE A 4 29.97 -6.50 -30.73
CA ILE A 4 28.87 -5.62 -30.30
C ILE A 4 28.57 -4.63 -31.44
N GLY A 5 27.30 -4.58 -31.85
CA GLY A 5 26.85 -3.74 -32.96
C GLY A 5 26.81 -4.44 -34.32
N GLU A 6 27.33 -5.67 -34.44
CA GLU A 6 27.25 -6.50 -35.64
C GLU A 6 25.79 -6.71 -36.05
N LYS A 7 25.49 -6.63 -37.36
CA LYS A 7 24.12 -6.72 -37.91
C LYS A 7 24.01 -7.94 -38.81
N LYS A 8 22.93 -8.71 -38.65
CA LYS A 8 22.63 -9.90 -39.46
C LYS A 8 21.14 -10.04 -39.74
N ARG A 9 20.80 -10.68 -40.86
CA ARG A 9 19.46 -11.20 -41.14
C ARG A 9 19.18 -12.41 -40.25
N GLY A 10 17.90 -12.71 -40.04
CA GLY A 10 17.49 -13.83 -39.18
C GLY A 10 18.08 -15.17 -39.62
N TRP A 11 18.01 -15.48 -40.92
CA TRP A 11 18.50 -16.74 -41.48
C TRP A 11 20.02 -16.94 -41.30
N GLU A 12 20.82 -15.86 -41.22
CA GLU A 12 22.27 -15.94 -40.96
C GLU A 12 22.62 -16.39 -39.53
N ILE A 13 21.66 -16.32 -38.61
CA ILE A 13 21.86 -16.61 -37.17
C ILE A 13 20.86 -17.63 -36.63
N GLY A 14 20.16 -18.37 -37.51
CA GLY A 14 19.15 -19.35 -37.12
C GLY A 14 17.92 -18.74 -36.43
N LYS A 15 17.55 -17.50 -36.76
CA LYS A 15 16.35 -16.81 -36.24
C LYS A 15 15.35 -16.51 -37.34
N ASN A 16 14.09 -16.32 -36.95
CA ASN A 16 13.02 -15.90 -37.85
C ASN A 16 13.33 -14.55 -38.51
N TYR A 17 12.86 -14.39 -39.74
CA TYR A 17 12.97 -13.13 -40.47
C TYR A 17 12.30 -11.98 -39.71
N THR A 18 12.99 -10.84 -39.66
CA THR A 18 12.44 -9.57 -39.19
C THR A 18 12.85 -8.48 -40.18
N ARG A 19 11.96 -7.52 -40.46
CA ARG A 19 12.17 -6.47 -41.47
C ARG A 19 13.50 -5.70 -41.29
N GLY A 20 13.96 -5.56 -40.05
CA GLY A 20 15.17 -4.82 -39.68
C GLY A 20 16.36 -5.68 -39.29
N GLY A 21 16.22 -7.01 -39.34
CA GLY A 21 17.24 -7.94 -38.89
C GLY A 21 17.54 -7.84 -37.39
N TYR A 22 18.71 -8.36 -37.04
CA TYR A 22 19.20 -8.47 -35.68
C TYR A 22 20.51 -7.72 -35.53
N ILE A 23 20.74 -7.22 -34.32
CA ILE A 23 21.99 -6.61 -33.89
C ILE A 23 22.54 -7.39 -32.70
N TYR A 24 23.85 -7.64 -32.67
CA TYR A 24 24.50 -8.25 -31.52
C TYR A 24 24.69 -7.20 -30.43
N HIS A 25 24.16 -7.45 -29.23
CA HIS A 25 24.12 -6.50 -28.14
C HIS A 25 24.42 -7.18 -26.80
N ALA A 26 25.19 -6.51 -25.94
CA ALA A 26 25.53 -6.99 -24.60
C ALA A 26 24.52 -6.49 -23.56
N CYS A 27 24.22 -7.29 -22.53
CA CYS A 27 23.40 -6.85 -21.41
C CYS A 27 24.15 -5.80 -20.59
N ILE A 28 23.52 -4.65 -20.31
CA ILE A 28 24.15 -3.61 -19.46
C ILE A 28 24.44 -4.08 -18.03
N ASP A 29 23.69 -5.04 -17.49
CA ASP A 29 23.90 -5.51 -16.11
C ASP A 29 24.84 -6.73 -15.97
N CYS A 30 24.95 -7.61 -16.99
CA CYS A 30 25.73 -8.86 -16.87
C CYS A 30 26.69 -9.12 -18.03
N GLY A 31 26.79 -8.22 -19.00
CA GLY A 31 27.70 -8.35 -20.15
C GLY A 31 27.33 -9.42 -21.18
N LYS A 32 26.38 -10.32 -20.90
CA LYS A 32 26.03 -11.43 -21.81
C LYS A 32 25.57 -10.93 -23.18
N GLY A 33 26.33 -11.28 -24.22
CA GLY A 33 26.05 -10.96 -25.62
C GLY A 33 24.91 -11.80 -26.20
N ARG A 34 24.06 -11.19 -27.02
CA ARG A 34 22.90 -11.83 -27.66
C ARG A 34 22.48 -11.09 -28.93
N TRP A 35 21.85 -11.81 -29.85
CA TRP A 35 21.16 -11.20 -31.00
C TRP A 35 19.78 -10.68 -30.61
N VAL A 36 19.56 -9.36 -30.72
CA VAL A 36 18.28 -8.68 -30.48
C VAL A 36 17.72 -8.06 -31.76
N CYS A 37 16.39 -7.93 -31.86
CA CYS A 37 15.77 -7.27 -33.00
C CYS A 37 16.19 -5.80 -33.07
N ARG A 38 16.59 -5.34 -34.26
CA ARG A 38 17.13 -3.98 -34.46
C ARG A 38 16.15 -2.85 -34.09
N TYR A 39 14.84 -3.07 -34.22
CA TYR A 39 13.82 -2.08 -33.89
C TYR A 39 13.41 -2.07 -32.40
N ASN A 40 13.79 -3.10 -31.64
CA ASN A 40 13.43 -3.23 -30.23
C ASN A 40 14.63 -3.78 -29.45
N ILE A 41 15.64 -2.92 -29.31
CA ILE A 41 16.89 -3.25 -28.62
C ILE A 41 16.64 -3.18 -27.12
N ASN A 42 16.21 -4.32 -26.55
CA ASN A 42 16.17 -4.48 -25.10
C ASN A 42 17.60 -4.39 -24.55
N GLN A 43 17.90 -3.36 -23.75
CA GLN A 43 19.22 -3.12 -23.14
C GLN A 43 19.64 -4.25 -22.18
N ARG A 44 18.66 -4.88 -21.52
CA ARG A 44 18.86 -5.96 -20.56
C ARG A 44 18.48 -7.32 -21.13
N CYS A 45 19.18 -8.38 -20.71
CA CYS A 45 18.75 -9.75 -20.99
C CYS A 45 17.54 -10.12 -20.13
N CYS A 46 16.81 -11.17 -20.53
CA CYS A 46 15.58 -11.59 -19.84
C CYS A 46 15.80 -11.83 -18.34
N SER A 47 16.89 -12.50 -17.95
CA SER A 47 17.19 -12.77 -16.54
C SER A 47 17.46 -11.51 -15.73
N CYS A 48 18.29 -10.58 -16.24
CA CYS A 48 18.59 -9.34 -15.52
C CYS A 48 17.36 -8.42 -15.46
N ALA A 49 16.57 -8.34 -16.52
CA ALA A 49 15.31 -7.60 -16.51
C ALA A 49 14.31 -8.17 -15.48
N ASN A 50 14.20 -9.51 -15.40
CA ASN A 50 13.32 -10.15 -14.43
C ASN A 50 13.81 -9.97 -12.99
N ARG A 51 15.12 -9.99 -12.75
CA ARG A 51 15.69 -9.69 -11.43
C ARG A 51 15.29 -8.30 -10.94
N ILE A 52 15.37 -7.28 -11.81
CA ILE A 52 14.96 -5.91 -11.46
C ILE A 52 13.45 -5.84 -11.19
N LYS A 53 12.63 -6.54 -11.98
CA LYS A 53 11.18 -6.62 -11.71
C LYS A 53 10.89 -7.27 -10.36
N ALA A 54 11.62 -8.33 -10.00
CA ALA A 54 11.44 -9.05 -8.75
C ALA A 54 11.80 -8.21 -7.50
N LEU A 55 12.75 -7.26 -7.63
CA LEU A 55 13.06 -6.30 -6.57
C LEU A 55 11.90 -5.33 -6.26
N GLY A 56 10.91 -5.25 -7.14
CA GLY A 56 9.81 -4.29 -7.03
C GLY A 56 10.25 -2.87 -7.33
N ARG A 57 9.31 -2.01 -7.69
CA ARG A 57 9.55 -0.56 -7.70
C ARG A 57 9.29 -0.01 -6.29
N PRO A 58 10.12 0.91 -5.78
CA PRO A 58 9.78 1.68 -4.59
C PRO A 58 8.37 2.28 -4.75
N GLN A 59 7.52 2.17 -3.72
CA GLN A 59 6.16 2.71 -3.81
C GLN A 59 6.15 4.23 -4.08
N GLU A 60 7.22 4.92 -3.69
CA GLU A 60 7.45 6.36 -3.91
C GLU A 60 7.53 6.75 -5.38
N LEU A 61 7.92 5.82 -6.26
CA LEU A 61 7.98 6.04 -7.70
C LEU A 61 6.64 5.72 -8.40
N ASN A 62 5.62 5.28 -7.67
CA ASN A 62 4.29 5.09 -8.23
C ASN A 62 3.49 6.40 -8.13
N PRO A 63 3.10 7.04 -9.25
CA PRO A 63 2.34 8.30 -9.20
C PRO A 63 0.97 8.17 -8.53
N ALA A 64 0.43 6.95 -8.42
CA ALA A 64 -0.80 6.70 -7.65
C ALA A 64 -0.56 6.63 -6.13
N TRP A 65 0.69 6.58 -5.68
CA TRP A 65 1.02 6.51 -4.26
C TRP A 65 0.87 7.87 -3.59
N LYS A 66 -0.17 7.98 -2.76
CA LYS A 66 -0.49 9.19 -1.98
C LYS A 66 0.06 9.07 -0.56
N GLY A 67 1.36 8.79 -0.43
CA GLY A 67 2.03 8.64 0.87
C GLY A 67 1.48 7.50 1.74
N GLY A 68 0.89 6.46 1.13
CA GLY A 68 0.28 5.34 1.86
C GLY A 68 -1.13 5.62 2.40
N ARG A 69 -1.78 6.72 1.99
CA ARG A 69 -3.16 7.03 2.34
C ARG A 69 -4.14 6.54 1.27
N VAL A 70 -5.11 5.71 1.65
CA VAL A 70 -6.11 5.11 0.75
C VAL A 70 -7.51 5.34 1.29
N ILE A 71 -8.45 5.78 0.45
CA ILE A 71 -9.86 5.94 0.82
C ILE A 71 -10.66 4.79 0.20
N THR A 72 -11.45 4.07 1.01
CA THR A 72 -12.32 2.99 0.52
C THR A 72 -13.58 3.56 -0.15
N SER A 73 -14.26 2.76 -0.97
CA SER A 73 -15.63 3.06 -1.45
C SER A 73 -16.60 3.39 -0.31
N GLU A 74 -16.40 2.75 0.84
CA GLU A 74 -17.14 2.99 2.08
C GLU A 74 -16.78 4.28 2.83
N GLY A 75 -15.85 5.10 2.32
CA GLY A 75 -15.43 6.38 2.92
C GLY A 75 -14.44 6.29 4.08
N TYR A 76 -14.00 5.09 4.48
CA TYR A 76 -12.92 4.93 5.46
C TYR A 76 -11.56 5.28 4.88
N VAL A 77 -10.70 5.82 5.72
CA VAL A 77 -9.32 6.15 5.37
C VAL A 77 -8.37 5.13 6.00
N TRP A 78 -7.53 4.52 5.18
CA TRP A 78 -6.44 3.64 5.59
C TRP A 78 -5.10 4.37 5.45
N ILE A 79 -4.23 4.16 6.43
CA ILE A 79 -2.87 4.70 6.49
C ILE A 79 -1.90 3.53 6.53
N LYS A 80 -0.94 3.51 5.60
CA LYS A 80 0.15 2.55 5.60
C LYS A 80 1.18 2.92 6.66
N LEU A 81 1.47 1.99 7.57
CA LEU A 81 2.53 2.12 8.58
C LEU A 81 3.78 1.35 8.14
N GLN A 82 4.93 1.79 8.62
CA GLN A 82 6.18 1.04 8.49
C GLN A 82 6.31 0.05 9.67
N PRO A 83 6.99 -1.09 9.51
CA PRO A 83 7.22 -2.04 10.60
C PRO A 83 7.88 -1.45 11.86
N THR A 84 8.58 -0.33 11.71
CA THR A 84 9.22 0.40 12.81
C THR A 84 8.29 1.36 13.55
N ASP A 85 7.06 1.57 13.08
CA ASP A 85 6.09 2.47 13.73
C ASP A 85 5.58 1.87 15.05
N HIS A 86 5.48 2.70 16.10
CA HIS A 86 4.99 2.28 17.41
C HIS A 86 3.59 1.64 17.38
N PHE A 87 2.72 2.11 16.47
CA PHE A 87 1.35 1.62 16.32
C PHE A 87 1.23 0.49 15.29
N PHE A 88 2.34 -0.03 14.76
CA PHE A 88 2.36 -1.07 13.73
C PHE A 88 1.63 -2.34 14.15
N ALA A 89 1.58 -2.66 15.45
CA ALA A 89 0.82 -3.79 15.98
C ALA A 89 -0.69 -3.74 15.70
N MET A 90 -1.23 -2.57 15.32
CA MET A 90 -2.62 -2.40 14.90
C MET A 90 -2.84 -2.56 13.39
N ALA A 91 -1.77 -2.69 12.61
CA ALA A 91 -1.85 -2.79 11.16
C ALA A 91 -2.31 -4.19 10.71
N ASN A 92 -2.99 -4.25 9.57
CA ASN A 92 -3.30 -5.52 8.90
C ASN A 92 -2.07 -6.11 8.17
N SER A 93 -2.24 -7.25 7.52
CA SER A 93 -1.17 -7.91 6.73
C SER A 93 -0.61 -7.05 5.59
N GLY A 94 -1.36 -6.06 5.11
CA GLY A 94 -0.90 -5.08 4.12
C GLY A 94 -0.18 -3.86 4.71
N HIS A 95 0.08 -3.87 6.03
CA HIS A 95 0.64 -2.77 6.81
C HIS A 95 -0.27 -1.54 6.89
N TYR A 96 -1.59 -1.70 6.74
CA TYR A 96 -2.53 -0.61 6.83
C TYR A 96 -3.30 -0.61 8.16
N VAL A 97 -3.53 0.58 8.70
CA VAL A 97 -4.41 0.83 9.84
C VAL A 97 -5.49 1.84 9.46
N LEU A 98 -6.68 1.72 10.05
CA LEU A 98 -7.74 2.72 9.87
C LEU A 98 -7.34 4.04 10.56
N GLU A 99 -7.46 5.16 9.86
CA GLU A 99 -7.03 6.49 10.32
C GLU A 99 -7.71 6.90 11.63
N HIS A 100 -9.03 6.68 11.77
CA HIS A 100 -9.74 6.97 13.03
C HIS A 100 -9.21 6.16 14.22
N ARG A 101 -8.83 4.89 14.02
CA ARG A 101 -8.21 4.07 15.07
C ARG A 101 -6.84 4.63 15.43
N LEU A 102 -6.04 5.01 14.43
CA LEU A 102 -4.70 5.56 14.63
C LEU A 102 -4.74 6.90 15.37
N VAL A 103 -5.66 7.81 15.00
CA VAL A 103 -5.85 9.09 15.69
C VAL A 103 -6.20 8.87 17.16
N MET A 104 -7.09 7.93 17.45
CA MET A 104 -7.45 7.61 18.84
C MET A 104 -6.27 6.99 19.60
N ALA A 105 -5.55 6.04 19.00
CA ALA A 105 -4.38 5.41 19.61
C ALA A 105 -3.29 6.43 19.96
N LYS A 106 -2.98 7.34 19.03
CA LYS A 106 -2.03 8.44 19.23
C LYS A 106 -2.46 9.35 20.38
N HIS A 107 -3.75 9.68 20.46
CA HIS A 107 -4.28 10.48 21.55
C HIS A 107 -4.19 9.78 22.91
N LEU A 108 -4.36 8.46 22.96
CA LEU A 108 -4.21 7.66 24.19
C LEU A 108 -2.75 7.36 24.54
N GLY A 109 -1.81 7.57 23.61
CA GLY A 109 -0.41 7.20 23.79
C GLY A 109 -0.15 5.69 23.85
N ARG A 110 -1.10 4.86 23.39
CA ARG A 110 -0.97 3.39 23.37
C ARG A 110 -1.74 2.78 22.21
N THR A 111 -1.43 1.52 21.88
CA THR A 111 -2.23 0.74 20.93
C THR A 111 -3.62 0.45 21.48
N LEU A 112 -4.60 0.32 20.56
CA LEU A 112 -5.96 -0.08 20.90
C LEU A 112 -6.03 -1.60 21.06
N LEU A 113 -6.78 -2.04 22.08
CA LEU A 113 -7.12 -3.43 22.31
C LEU A 113 -8.06 -3.95 21.22
N LYS A 114 -8.14 -5.28 21.09
CA LYS A 114 -9.08 -5.94 20.16
C LYS A 114 -10.55 -5.70 20.56
N THR A 115 -10.79 -5.48 21.84
CA THR A 115 -12.12 -5.16 22.41
C THR A 115 -12.48 -3.68 22.28
N GLU A 116 -11.56 -2.84 21.80
CA GLU A 116 -11.75 -1.42 21.60
C GLU A 116 -12.11 -1.11 20.14
N THR A 117 -13.22 -0.42 19.94
CA THR A 117 -13.65 0.13 18.65
C THR A 117 -13.72 1.65 18.75
N VAL A 118 -13.60 2.31 17.60
CA VAL A 118 -13.68 3.77 17.51
C VAL A 118 -14.82 4.13 16.58
N HIS A 119 -15.72 4.97 17.05
CA HIS A 119 -16.94 5.38 16.38
C HIS A 119 -16.91 6.87 16.05
N HIS A 120 -17.48 7.24 14.91
CA HIS A 120 -17.76 8.63 14.55
C HIS A 120 -19.05 9.10 15.21
N LYS A 121 -19.01 10.24 15.90
CA LYS A 121 -20.15 10.86 16.59
C LYS A 121 -21.10 11.58 15.62
N GLY A 122 -20.58 12.03 14.47
CA GLY A 122 -21.36 12.75 13.45
C GLY A 122 -21.63 14.21 13.83
N LEU A 123 -20.62 14.93 14.35
CA LEU A 123 -20.83 16.28 14.91
C LEU A 123 -21.03 17.39 13.86
N ARG A 124 -20.41 17.28 12.68
CA ARG A 124 -20.30 18.39 11.72
C ARG A 124 -21.38 18.41 10.64
N TYR A 125 -21.76 17.24 10.15
CA TYR A 125 -22.69 17.11 9.03
C TYR A 125 -23.90 16.33 9.49
N LYS A 126 -24.99 17.04 9.77
CA LYS A 126 -26.27 16.44 10.12
C LYS A 126 -26.75 15.58 8.95
N ASP A 127 -27.22 14.37 9.24
CA ASP A 127 -27.75 13.40 8.27
C ASP A 127 -26.74 12.85 7.24
N ILE A 128 -25.47 13.25 7.29
CA ILE A 128 -24.41 12.75 6.41
C ILE A 128 -23.41 11.93 7.23
N LYS A 129 -23.30 10.63 6.93
CA LYS A 129 -22.29 9.76 7.53
C LYS A 129 -20.93 9.97 6.87
N ASN A 130 -20.18 10.97 7.31
CA ASN A 130 -18.82 11.20 6.84
C ASN A 130 -17.79 10.38 7.63
N ARG A 131 -17.40 9.22 7.10
CA ARG A 131 -16.40 8.32 7.70
C ARG A 131 -14.94 8.75 7.47
N SER A 132 -14.73 9.82 6.70
CA SER A 132 -13.40 10.40 6.46
C SER A 132 -13.06 11.53 7.44
N ASP A 133 -14.05 12.01 8.21
CA ASP A 133 -13.86 13.03 9.23
C ASP A 133 -13.28 12.42 10.52
N ASN A 134 -11.97 12.24 10.53
CA ASN A 134 -11.23 11.56 11.60
C ASN A 134 -10.67 12.55 12.64
N LEU A 135 -11.25 13.74 12.77
CA LEU A 135 -10.88 14.69 13.82
C LEU A 135 -11.28 14.15 15.20
N ARG A 136 -10.39 14.34 16.18
CA ARG A 136 -10.47 13.69 17.50
C ARG A 136 -11.80 13.92 18.24
N ASP A 137 -12.36 15.11 18.13
CA ASP A 137 -13.63 15.51 18.73
C ASP A 137 -14.82 14.69 18.19
N ASN A 138 -14.77 14.32 16.90
CA ASN A 138 -15.75 13.48 16.23
C ASN A 138 -15.56 11.98 16.51
N LEU A 139 -14.51 11.59 17.22
CA LEU A 139 -14.22 10.19 17.53
C LEU A 139 -14.57 9.83 18.99
N GLU A 140 -15.14 8.64 19.17
CA GLU A 140 -15.48 8.05 20.46
C GLU A 140 -14.89 6.64 20.56
N LEU A 141 -14.14 6.38 21.64
CA LEU A 141 -13.67 5.04 21.96
C LEU A 141 -14.80 4.27 22.66
N ARG A 142 -15.03 3.02 22.26
CA ARG A 142 -16.02 2.13 22.86
C ARG A 142 -15.38 0.79 23.19
N VAL A 143 -15.77 0.19 24.30
CA VAL A 143 -15.23 -1.07 24.81
C VAL A 143 -16.31 -2.15 24.80
N GLY A 144 -15.97 -3.36 24.37
CA GLY A 144 -16.83 -4.55 24.45
C GLY A 144 -17.81 -4.70 23.28
N LYS A 145 -18.70 -5.70 23.36
CA LYS A 145 -19.73 -5.95 22.35
C LYS A 145 -20.85 -4.93 22.50
N HIS A 146 -20.95 -3.99 21.58
CA HIS A 146 -22.08 -3.07 21.45
C HIS A 146 -22.68 -3.21 20.06
N GLY A 147 -24.02 -3.24 19.97
CA GLY A 147 -24.71 -3.36 18.69
C GLY A 147 -24.47 -2.15 17.78
N ARG A 148 -24.77 -2.31 16.50
CA ARG A 148 -24.61 -1.24 15.50
C ARG A 148 -25.46 -0.02 15.88
N GLY A 149 -24.83 1.13 16.09
CA GLY A 149 -25.53 2.38 16.46
C GLY A 149 -25.97 2.46 17.93
N ILE A 150 -25.68 1.45 18.75
CA ILE A 150 -25.99 1.46 20.18
C ILE A 150 -24.87 2.20 20.92
N THR A 151 -25.24 3.16 21.76
CA THR A 151 -24.31 3.89 22.64
C THR A 151 -24.63 3.53 24.08
N LEU A 152 -23.63 3.05 24.82
CA LEU A 152 -23.79 2.71 26.23
C LEU A 152 -23.42 3.93 27.10
N VAL A 153 -24.21 4.15 28.15
CA VAL A 153 -23.98 5.17 29.18
C VAL A 153 -24.20 4.52 30.55
N CYS A 154 -23.50 5.00 31.57
CA CYS A 154 -23.78 4.62 32.96
C CYS A 154 -25.22 5.03 33.29
N ALA A 155 -26.02 4.10 33.78
CA ALA A 155 -27.40 4.38 34.15
C ALA A 155 -27.52 5.37 35.34
N ASP A 156 -26.52 5.36 36.23
CA ASP A 156 -26.54 6.17 37.46
C ASP A 156 -26.10 7.62 37.21
N CYS A 157 -25.09 7.84 36.36
CA CYS A 157 -24.48 9.17 36.18
C CYS A 157 -24.40 9.65 34.73
N GLY A 158 -24.84 8.85 33.76
CA GLY A 158 -24.77 9.17 32.33
C GLY A 158 -23.36 9.16 31.73
N SER A 159 -22.33 8.80 32.51
CA SER A 159 -20.94 8.74 32.02
C SER A 159 -20.78 7.75 30.87
N ARG A 160 -20.03 8.16 29.84
CA ARG A 160 -19.59 7.31 28.73
C ARG A 160 -18.20 6.69 28.97
N ASN A 161 -17.53 7.11 30.03
CA ASN A 161 -16.20 6.63 30.40
C ASN A 161 -16.34 5.42 31.34
N ILE A 162 -16.66 4.27 30.76
CA ILE A 162 -16.86 3.01 31.48
C ILE A 162 -15.63 2.13 31.27
N ILE A 163 -14.91 1.85 32.35
CA ILE A 163 -13.77 0.93 32.35
C ILE A 163 -14.17 -0.42 32.98
N PRO A 164 -13.68 -1.56 32.46
CA PRO A 164 -13.83 -2.83 33.15
C PRO A 164 -13.21 -2.73 34.55
N LYS A 165 -13.94 -3.20 35.57
CA LYS A 165 -13.36 -3.40 36.90
C LYS A 165 -12.56 -4.70 36.85
N SER A 166 -11.26 -4.63 37.14
CA SER A 166 -10.35 -5.76 37.28
C SER A 166 -10.67 -6.60 38.50
#